data_AF-A0A150GT83-F1
#
_entry.id   AF-A0A150GT83-F1
#
_cell.length_a   1.000
_cell.length_b   1.000
_cell.length_c   1.000
_cell.angle_alpha   90.00
_cell.angle_beta   90.00
_cell.angle_gamma   90.00
#
_symmetry.space_group_name_H-M   'P 1'
#
loop_
_entity.id
_entity.type
_entity.pdbx_description
1 polymer ?
#
loop_
_entity_poly.entity_id
_entity_poly.type
_entity_poly.pdbx_seq_one_letter_code
_entity_poly.pdbx_strand_id
1 'polypeptide(L)'
;MNPALALALRRATPRPLERESPVTGSGDDSGSESAPAAARAVLVAGAAAASTAAGDVPAKKQCLRCCSAPATVGVLHGRSVHLCLCADCVPGFAVGDPCPRCGVPAASVLRCILA
;
A
#
# COMPACT_ATOMS: atom_id res chain seq x y z
N MET A 1 34.71 25.86 -2.65
CA MET A 1 34.04 24.57 -2.94
C MET A 1 33.61 23.91 -1.63
N ASN A 2 32.39 23.36 -1.55
CA ASN A 2 31.84 22.76 -0.31
C ASN A 2 32.21 21.26 -0.22
N PRO A 3 32.91 20.80 0.84
CA PRO A 3 33.35 19.41 0.97
C PRO A 3 32.20 18.41 1.16
N ALA A 4 31.04 18.84 1.65
CA ALA A 4 29.87 17.98 1.82
C ALA A 4 29.27 17.53 0.48
N LEU A 5 29.36 18.39 -0.55
CA LEU A 5 28.87 18.09 -1.90
C LEU A 5 29.72 17.00 -2.58
N ALA A 6 31.03 16.98 -2.31
CA ALA A 6 31.94 15.96 -2.85
C ALA A 6 31.68 14.56 -2.26
N LEU A 7 31.17 14.48 -1.02
CA LEU A 7 30.83 13.20 -0.38
C LEU A 7 29.52 12.62 -0.92
N ALA A 8 28.55 13.48 -1.28
CA ALA A 8 27.26 13.07 -1.82
C ALA A 8 27.38 12.44 -3.23
N LEU A 9 28.24 12.99 -4.08
CA LEU A 9 28.46 12.47 -5.44
C LEU A 9 29.13 11.08 -5.46
N ARG A 10 29.95 10.75 -4.45
CA ARG A 10 30.61 9.43 -4.33
C ARG A 10 29.65 8.30 -3.96
N ARG A 11 28.47 8.61 -3.41
CA ARG A 11 27.46 7.60 -3.02
C ARG A 11 26.45 7.31 -4.14
N ALA A 12 26.44 8.10 -5.20
CA ALA A 12 25.47 8.02 -6.28
C ALA A 12 26.01 7.23 -7.49
N THR A 13 26.78 6.16 -7.27
CA THR A 13 27.13 5.23 -8.35
C THR A 13 25.96 4.26 -8.59
N PRO A 14 25.25 4.34 -9.73
CA PRO A 14 24.29 3.32 -10.10
C PRO A 14 25.02 1.99 -10.35
N ARG A 15 24.46 0.90 -9.82
CA ARG A 15 24.96 -0.46 -10.11
C ARG A 15 24.73 -0.77 -11.59
N PRO A 16 25.68 -1.42 -12.29
CA PRO A 16 25.44 -1.94 -13.63
C PRO A 16 24.27 -2.94 -13.58
N LEU A 17 23.28 -2.76 -14.45
CA LEU A 17 22.27 -3.77 -14.74
C LEU A 17 22.96 -4.90 -15.50
N GLU A 18 23.35 -5.95 -14.79
CA GLU A 18 23.87 -7.16 -15.43
C GLU A 18 22.71 -7.91 -16.09
N ARG A 19 22.89 -8.07 -17.39
CA ARG A 19 22.02 -8.73 -18.36
C ARG A 19 22.49 -10.18 -18.44
N GLU A 20 21.70 -11.12 -17.93
CA GLU A 20 21.90 -12.54 -18.25
C GLU A 20 20.55 -13.27 -18.45
N SER A 21 20.40 -13.80 -19.65
CA SER A 21 19.59 -14.93 -20.09
C SER A 21 20.45 -15.62 -21.17
N PRO A 22 20.28 -16.91 -21.53
CA PRO A 22 19.21 -17.87 -21.16
C PRO A 22 19.76 -19.26 -20.72
N VAL A 23 18.92 -20.15 -20.17
CA VAL A 23 19.00 -21.59 -20.49
C VAL A 23 17.63 -22.27 -20.38
N THR A 24 17.36 -23.06 -21.42
CA THR A 24 16.31 -24.03 -21.65
C THR A 24 16.29 -25.18 -20.63
N GLY A 25 15.12 -25.67 -20.27
CA GLY A 25 14.95 -26.93 -19.53
C GLY A 25 13.49 -27.36 -19.47
N SER A 26 13.15 -28.33 -20.31
CA SER A 26 11.84 -28.97 -20.47
C SER A 26 11.33 -29.64 -19.20
N GLY A 27 10.02 -29.65 -19.01
CA GLY A 27 9.34 -30.36 -17.92
C GLY A 27 7.84 -30.33 -18.14
N ASP A 28 7.37 -31.20 -19.02
CA ASP A 28 5.96 -31.60 -19.12
C ASP A 28 5.57 -32.42 -17.88
N ASP A 29 4.45 -32.09 -17.23
CA ASP A 29 3.43 -33.07 -16.88
C ASP A 29 2.08 -32.38 -16.67
N SER A 30 1.13 -32.75 -17.52
CA SER A 30 -0.26 -32.34 -17.45
C SER A 30 -1.03 -33.35 -16.60
N GLY A 31 -1.36 -32.96 -15.36
CA GLY A 31 -2.32 -33.66 -14.52
C GLY A 31 -3.56 -32.80 -14.31
N SER A 32 -4.56 -32.98 -15.17
CA SER A 32 -5.89 -32.38 -15.06
C SER A 32 -6.82 -33.41 -14.42
N GLU A 33 -7.23 -33.23 -13.16
CA GLU A 33 -8.33 -34.01 -12.58
C GLU A 33 -9.26 -33.09 -11.75
N SER A 34 -10.52 -33.11 -12.16
CA SER A 34 -11.61 -32.29 -11.66
C SER A 34 -12.11 -32.74 -10.27
N ALA A 35 -12.61 -31.79 -9.49
CA ALA A 35 -13.40 -31.95 -8.25
C ALA A 35 -14.75 -32.69 -8.51
N PRO A 36 -15.57 -33.15 -7.52
CA PRO A 36 -16.06 -32.34 -6.39
C PRO A 36 -16.44 -33.06 -5.05
N ALA A 37 -16.86 -32.22 -4.10
CA ALA A 37 -17.87 -32.43 -3.05
C ALA A 37 -17.51 -33.09 -1.70
N ALA A 38 -17.46 -32.26 -0.65
CA ALA A 38 -18.29 -32.47 0.53
C ALA A 38 -18.71 -31.10 1.10
N ALA A 39 -19.97 -30.77 0.83
CA ALA A 39 -20.64 -29.58 1.32
C ALA A 39 -20.85 -29.66 2.84
N ARG A 40 -20.51 -28.58 3.54
CA ARG A 40 -21.18 -28.20 4.78
C ARG A 40 -21.69 -26.77 4.64
N ALA A 41 -22.81 -26.64 3.94
CA ALA A 41 -23.64 -25.46 3.98
C ALA A 41 -24.38 -25.45 5.33
N VAL A 42 -23.94 -24.59 6.25
CA VAL A 42 -24.82 -24.11 7.32
C VAL A 42 -25.28 -22.73 6.90
N LEU A 43 -26.47 -22.71 6.30
CA LEU A 43 -27.23 -21.49 6.02
C LEU A 43 -27.77 -20.98 7.36
N VAL A 44 -27.15 -19.94 7.92
CA VAL A 44 -27.83 -19.08 8.89
C VAL A 44 -28.37 -17.89 8.10
N ALA A 45 -29.68 -17.92 7.87
CA ALA A 45 -30.43 -16.75 7.46
C ALA A 45 -30.32 -15.70 8.57
N GLY A 46 -29.79 -14.52 8.24
CA GLY A 46 -29.64 -13.43 9.19
C GLY A 46 -29.56 -12.09 8.48
N ALA A 47 -30.73 -11.48 8.27
CA ALA A 47 -30.99 -10.07 8.01
C ALA A 47 -30.07 -9.33 7.00
N ALA A 48 -30.68 -8.94 5.87
CA ALA A 48 -30.21 -7.79 5.11
C ALA A 48 -30.27 -6.54 6.02
N ALA A 49 -29.17 -6.26 6.71
CA ALA A 49 -28.95 -4.96 7.31
C ALA A 49 -28.68 -4.00 6.14
N ALA A 50 -29.67 -3.18 5.82
CA ALA A 50 -29.43 -1.97 5.07
C ALA A 50 -28.40 -1.15 5.87
N SER A 51 -27.13 -1.22 5.48
CA SER A 51 -26.09 -0.36 6.01
C SER A 51 -26.41 1.06 5.57
N THR A 52 -27.19 1.77 6.37
CA THR A 52 -27.10 3.22 6.41
C THR A 52 -25.65 3.55 6.71
N ALA A 53 -24.91 3.93 5.68
CA ALA A 53 -23.58 4.52 5.81
C ALA A 53 -23.73 5.91 6.47
N ALA A 54 -24.15 5.93 7.73
CA ALA A 54 -23.75 6.99 8.63
C ALA A 54 -22.23 6.85 8.71
N GLY A 55 -21.51 7.87 8.24
CA GLY A 55 -20.07 7.87 8.16
C GLY A 55 -19.47 7.68 9.55
N ASP A 56 -19.23 6.42 9.91
CA ASP A 56 -18.46 6.07 11.08
C ASP A 56 -17.04 6.57 10.80
N VAL A 57 -16.69 7.70 11.40
CA VAL A 57 -15.35 8.25 11.34
C VAL A 57 -14.45 7.16 11.93
N PRO A 58 -13.60 6.50 11.11
CA PRO A 58 -12.87 5.35 11.61
C PRO A 58 -12.07 5.76 12.83
N ALA A 59 -12.14 4.94 13.89
CA ALA A 59 -11.32 5.07 15.08
C ALA A 59 -9.91 5.54 14.70
N LYS A 60 -9.43 6.61 15.36
CA LYS A 60 -8.21 7.34 14.98
C LYS A 60 -7.08 6.35 14.66
N LYS A 61 -6.82 6.15 13.36
CA LYS A 61 -5.78 5.24 12.88
C LYS A 61 -4.42 5.79 13.31
N GLN A 62 -3.43 4.94 13.55
CA GLN A 62 -2.07 5.40 13.87
C GLN A 62 -1.28 5.65 12.58
N CYS A 63 -0.38 6.65 12.61
CA CYS A 63 0.54 6.91 11.50
C CYS A 63 1.42 5.68 11.26
N LEU A 64 1.43 5.18 10.03
CA LEU A 64 2.21 4.00 9.64
C LEU A 64 3.71 4.30 9.46
N ARG A 65 4.11 5.58 9.47
CA ARG A 65 5.52 5.98 9.31
C ARG A 65 6.23 6.11 10.65
N CYS A 66 5.67 6.85 11.59
CA CYS A 66 6.30 7.09 12.90
C CYS A 66 5.74 6.22 14.03
N CYS A 67 4.56 5.60 13.84
CA CYS A 67 3.87 4.81 14.85
C CYS A 67 3.66 5.53 16.20
N SER A 68 3.72 6.87 16.23
CA SER A 68 3.69 7.66 17.48
C SER A 68 2.58 8.71 17.52
N ALA A 69 1.96 9.00 16.37
CA ALA A 69 0.95 10.04 16.21
C ALA A 69 -0.29 9.50 15.47
N PRO A 70 -1.46 10.13 15.66
CA PRO A 70 -2.64 9.78 14.88
C PRO A 70 -2.42 10.08 13.39
N ALA A 71 -2.92 9.18 12.53
CA ALA A 71 -3.00 9.39 11.11
C ALA A 71 -4.11 10.41 10.81
N THR A 72 -3.72 11.62 10.47
CA THR A 72 -4.60 12.75 10.13
C THR A 72 -4.47 13.15 8.66
N VAL A 73 -3.62 12.45 7.91
CA VAL A 73 -3.37 12.69 6.49
C VAL A 73 -3.78 11.45 5.69
N GLY A 74 -4.65 11.68 4.71
CA GLY A 74 -5.10 10.72 3.72
C GLY A 74 -4.22 10.75 2.46
N VAL A 75 -3.85 9.58 1.97
CA VAL A 75 -3.21 9.38 0.67
C VAL A 75 -4.27 8.89 -0.32
N LEU A 76 -4.57 9.69 -1.33
CA LEU A 76 -5.50 9.34 -2.41
C LEU A 76 -4.73 8.60 -3.51
N HIS A 77 -5.25 7.47 -3.95
CA HIS A 77 -4.82 6.78 -5.17
C HIS A 77 -6.02 6.03 -5.77
N GLY A 78 -6.12 6.04 -7.10
CA GLY A 78 -7.31 5.53 -7.79
C GLY A 78 -8.59 6.22 -7.31
N ARG A 79 -9.50 5.46 -6.68
CA ARG A 79 -10.78 5.94 -6.14
C ARG A 79 -10.85 5.86 -4.61
N SER A 80 -9.73 5.59 -3.94
CA SER A 80 -9.69 5.26 -2.52
C SER A 80 -8.70 6.15 -1.77
N VAL A 81 -9.04 6.47 -0.52
CA VAL A 81 -8.15 7.23 0.38
C VAL A 81 -7.70 6.32 1.53
N HIS A 82 -6.39 6.24 1.75
CA HIS A 82 -5.83 5.62 2.94
C HIS A 82 -5.37 6.68 3.94
N LEU A 83 -6.02 6.72 5.10
CA LEU A 83 -5.59 7.52 6.25
C LEU A 83 -4.43 6.81 6.96
N CYS A 84 -3.19 7.17 6.62
CA CYS A 84 -1.99 6.43 7.04
C CYS A 84 -0.80 7.29 7.49
N LEU A 85 -0.87 8.62 7.40
CA LEU A 85 0.22 9.52 7.80
C LEU A 85 -0.25 10.55 8.83
N CYS A 86 0.64 10.99 9.72
CA CYS A 86 0.42 12.15 10.58
C CYS A 86 0.89 13.45 9.89
N ALA A 87 0.53 14.60 10.47
CA ALA A 87 0.92 15.91 9.97
C ALA A 87 2.44 16.12 9.92
N ASP A 88 3.21 15.56 10.85
CA ASP A 88 4.66 15.74 10.93
C ASP A 88 5.43 14.84 9.96
N CYS A 89 4.82 13.72 9.55
CA CYS A 89 5.41 12.79 8.59
C CYS A 89 5.14 13.17 7.13
N VAL A 90 4.18 14.08 6.88
CA VAL A 90 3.78 14.48 5.52
C VAL A 90 4.82 15.30 4.76
N PRO A 91 5.65 16.18 5.35
CA PRO A 91 6.60 16.99 4.58
C PRO A 91 7.63 16.17 3.81
N GLY A 92 7.86 14.92 4.21
CA GLY A 92 8.71 13.96 3.49
C GLY A 92 7.94 12.97 2.63
N PHE A 93 6.73 13.31 2.16
CA PHE A 93 5.87 12.48 1.32
C PHE A 93 5.24 13.33 0.20
N ALA A 94 5.39 12.90 -1.04
CA ALA A 94 4.98 13.61 -2.24
C ALA A 94 4.01 12.80 -3.12
N VAL A 95 3.40 13.47 -4.10
CA VAL A 95 2.66 12.81 -5.17
C VAL A 95 3.62 11.89 -5.94
N GLY A 96 3.18 10.67 -6.23
CA GLY A 96 4.00 9.60 -6.81
C GLY A 96 4.63 8.66 -5.77
N ASP A 97 4.78 9.08 -4.51
CA ASP A 97 5.31 8.20 -3.47
C ASP A 97 4.36 7.04 -3.17
N PRO A 98 4.88 5.85 -2.83
CA PRO A 98 4.06 4.68 -2.55
C PRO A 98 3.28 4.87 -1.25
N CYS A 99 1.96 4.65 -1.29
CA CYS A 99 1.12 4.66 -0.11
C CYS A 99 1.65 3.65 0.95
N PRO A 100 1.94 4.05 2.21
CA PRO A 100 2.47 3.15 3.23
C PRO A 100 1.61 1.92 3.53
N ARG A 101 0.32 1.97 3.19
CA ARG A 101 -0.62 0.89 3.44
C ARG A 101 -0.68 -0.16 2.32
N CYS A 102 -0.49 0.24 1.06
CA CYS A 102 -0.74 -0.64 -0.09
C CYS A 102 0.28 -0.52 -1.23
N GLY A 103 1.28 0.35 -1.12
CA GLY A 103 2.33 0.54 -2.12
C GLY A 103 1.93 1.29 -3.39
N VAL A 104 0.64 1.53 -3.63
CA VAL A 104 0.15 2.23 -4.83
C VAL A 104 0.62 3.70 -4.82
N PRO A 105 1.12 4.25 -5.94
CA PRO A 105 1.55 5.64 -6.04
C PRO A 105 0.46 6.63 -5.67
N ALA A 106 0.79 7.62 -4.84
CA ALA A 106 -0.11 8.68 -4.43
C ALA A 106 -0.48 9.58 -5.62
N ALA A 107 -1.78 9.78 -5.86
CA ALA A 107 -2.30 10.78 -6.79
C ALA A 107 -2.43 12.15 -6.10
N SER A 108 -2.78 12.17 -4.81
CA SER A 108 -2.78 13.40 -4.00
C SER A 108 -2.66 13.09 -2.50
N VAL A 109 -2.40 14.14 -1.71
CA VAL A 109 -2.24 14.09 -0.26
C VAL A 109 -3.22 15.07 0.37
N LEU A 110 -4.05 14.59 1.29
CA LEU A 110 -5.17 15.34 1.87
C LEU A 110 -5.02 15.41 3.38
N ARG A 111 -5.12 16.61 3.97
CA ARG A 111 -5.29 16.74 5.43
C ARG A 111 -6.76 16.53 5.78
N CYS A 112 -7.04 15.54 6.61
CA CYS A 112 -8.40 15.25 7.07
C CYS A 112 -8.66 16.03 8.36
N ILE A 113 -9.61 16.98 8.30
CA ILE A 113 -10.15 17.63 9.48
C ILE A 113 -11.30 16.74 9.96
N LEU A 114 -11.02 15.92 10.99
CA LEU A 114 -12.05 15.13 11.66
C LEU A 114 -12.69 16.05 12.72
N ALA A 115 -13.87 16.58 12.41
CA ALA A 115 -14.70 17.36 13.34
C ALA A 115 -15.53 16.44 14.24
#